data_AF-A0A1G1Q801-F1
#
_entry.id   AF-A0A1G1Q801-F1
#
_cell.length_a   1.000
_cell.length_b   1.000
_cell.length_c   1.000
_cell.angle_alpha   90.00
_cell.angle_beta   90.00
_cell.angle_gamma   90.00
#
_symmetry.space_group_name_H-M   'P 1'
#
loop_
_entity.id
_entity.type
_entity.pdbx_description
1 polymer ?
#
loop_
_entity_poly.entity_id
_entity_poly.type
_entity_poly.pdbx_seq_one_letter_code
_entity_poly.pdbx_strand_id
1 'polypeptide(L)'
;MAVQMEYALTADGQAVDASPAGEPFRYTHGRGQIIPGLERQLAGLHVGDAREITVSPEEGYGPVDPEAVVEIPREQLPATVTPEAGMSLSGVDPEGRPFRARIKELRDTTVTLDLNHPLAGKTLLFKVNIVDIAPSP
;
A
#
# COMPACT_ATOMS: atom_id res chain seq x y z
N MET A 1 -21.22 7.35 -0.42
CA MET A 1 -21.33 7.51 1.05
C MET A 1 -19.94 7.67 1.61
N ALA A 2 -19.75 8.56 2.58
CA ALA A 2 -18.53 8.60 3.39
C ALA A 2 -18.65 7.55 4.50
N VAL A 3 -17.62 6.72 4.66
CA VAL A 3 -17.56 5.65 5.65
C VAL A 3 -16.36 5.92 6.54
N GLN A 4 -16.55 5.82 7.85
CA GLN A 4 -15.48 5.86 8.85
C GLN A 4 -15.34 4.47 9.45
N MET A 5 -14.12 3.93 9.44
CA MET A 5 -13.83 2.62 10.01
C MET A 5 -12.53 2.64 10.80
N GLU A 6 -12.53 1.95 11.93
CA GLU A 6 -11.28 1.54 12.56
C GLU A 6 -10.80 0.27 11.84
N TYR A 7 -9.49 0.14 11.65
CA TYR A 7 -8.93 -1.04 11.03
C TYR A 7 -7.59 -1.44 11.63
N ALA A 8 -7.29 -2.74 11.55
CA ALA A 8 -5.97 -3.30 11.77
C ALA A 8 -5.60 -4.21 10.60
N LEU A 9 -4.44 -3.97 10.01
CA LEU A 9 -3.91 -4.71 8.88
C LEU A 9 -2.76 -5.62 9.32
N THR A 10 -2.90 -6.90 9.03
CA THR A 10 -1.85 -7.91 9.17
C THR A 10 -1.49 -8.47 7.81
N ALA A 11 -0.21 -8.64 7.53
CA ALA A 11 0.28 -9.37 6.36
C ALA A 11 1.39 -10.33 6.80
N ASP A 12 1.39 -11.56 6.27
CA ASP A 12 2.36 -12.61 6.64
C ASP A 12 2.47 -12.84 8.17
N GLY A 13 1.35 -12.71 8.89
CA GLY A 13 1.29 -12.87 10.34
C GLY A 13 1.89 -11.72 11.15
N GLN A 14 2.31 -10.63 10.50
CA GLN A 14 2.85 -9.43 11.17
C GLN A 14 1.89 -8.25 11.02
N ALA A 15 1.73 -7.47 12.10
CA ALA A 15 1.00 -6.21 12.04
C ALA A 15 1.77 -5.24 11.12
N VAL A 16 1.06 -4.72 10.12
CA VAL A 16 1.63 -3.83 9.09
C VAL A 16 1.16 -2.40 9.32
N ASP A 17 -0.14 -2.22 9.57
CA ASP A 17 -0.75 -0.91 9.73
C ASP A 17 -2.01 -1.00 10.58
N ALA A 18 -2.45 0.12 11.14
CA ALA A 18 -3.71 0.23 11.87
C ALA A 18 -4.16 1.69 11.95
N SER A 19 -5.47 1.92 12.00
CA SER A 19 -6.00 3.24 12.34
C SER A 19 -5.59 3.60 13.78
N PRO A 20 -5.11 4.83 14.05
CA PRO A 20 -4.82 5.26 15.41
C PRO A 20 -6.07 5.20 16.30
N ALA A 21 -5.87 4.98 17.60
CA ALA A 21 -6.98 4.88 18.55
C ALA A 21 -7.78 6.19 18.60
N GLY A 22 -9.07 6.12 18.31
CA GLY A 22 -9.95 7.29 18.25
C GLY A 22 -9.85 8.10 16.96
N GLU A 23 -9.05 7.68 15.99
CA GLU A 23 -8.92 8.31 14.67
C GLU A 23 -9.34 7.32 13.57
N PRO A 24 -10.65 7.10 13.37
CA PRO A 24 -11.13 6.16 12.36
C PRO A 24 -10.73 6.64 10.96
N PHE A 25 -10.33 5.68 10.12
CA PHE A 25 -10.01 5.94 8.74
C PHE A 25 -11.27 6.26 7.95
N ARG A 26 -11.26 7.40 7.26
CA ARG A 26 -12.39 7.87 6.45
C ARG A 26 -12.11 7.69 4.96
N TYR A 27 -13.07 7.09 4.26
CA TYR A 27 -13.05 7.00 2.80
C TYR A 27 -14.44 7.19 2.21
N THR A 28 -14.52 7.44 0.91
CA THR A 28 -15.78 7.48 0.17
C THR A 28 -15.95 6.18 -0.62
N HIS A 29 -16.95 5.40 -0.23
CA HIS A 29 -17.25 4.13 -0.88
C HIS A 29 -17.65 4.32 -2.34
N GLY A 30 -17.05 3.51 -3.22
CA GLY A 30 -17.21 3.52 -4.67
C GLY A 30 -16.30 4.53 -5.39
N ARG A 31 -15.31 5.12 -4.70
CA ARG A 31 -14.35 6.05 -5.31
C ARG A 31 -12.94 5.47 -5.50
N GLY A 32 -12.75 4.17 -5.21
CA GLY A 32 -11.44 3.53 -5.39
C GLY A 32 -10.34 4.13 -4.51
N GLN A 33 -10.71 4.69 -3.36
CA GLN A 33 -9.75 5.26 -2.39
C GLN A 33 -9.04 4.19 -1.56
N ILE A 34 -9.60 2.98 -1.52
CA ILE A 34 -9.03 1.81 -0.88
C ILE A 34 -8.96 0.67 -1.90
N ILE A 35 -8.20 -0.37 -1.56
CA ILE A 35 -8.05 -1.56 -2.40
C ILE A 35 -9.42 -2.21 -2.72
N PRO A 36 -9.62 -2.68 -3.95
CA PRO A 36 -10.95 -3.12 -4.43
C PRO A 36 -11.51 -4.30 -3.63
N GLY A 37 -10.66 -5.23 -3.20
CA GLY A 37 -11.08 -6.39 -2.41
C GLY A 37 -11.59 -6.03 -1.02
N LEU A 38 -11.05 -4.96 -0.42
CA LEU A 38 -11.54 -4.42 0.84
C LEU A 38 -12.86 -3.68 0.61
N GLU A 39 -12.91 -2.76 -0.35
CA GLU A 39 -14.11 -1.98 -0.64
C GLU A 39 -15.33 -2.88 -0.90
N ARG A 40 -15.16 -3.92 -1.72
CA ARG A 40 -16.23 -4.88 -2.02
C ARG A 40 -16.74 -5.61 -0.78
N GLN A 41 -15.86 -6.00 0.14
CA GLN A 41 -16.26 -6.75 1.35
C GLN A 41 -16.85 -5.86 2.44
N LEU A 42 -16.61 -4.55 2.39
CA LEU A 42 -17.28 -3.56 3.24
C LEU A 42 -18.69 -3.21 2.74
N ALA A 43 -19.03 -3.55 1.49
CA ALA A 43 -20.36 -3.29 0.96
C ALA A 43 -21.44 -4.05 1.76
N GLY A 44 -22.48 -3.34 2.17
CA GLY A 44 -23.61 -3.88 2.92
C GLY A 44 -23.38 -3.98 4.44
N LEU A 45 -22.22 -3.56 4.95
CA LEU A 45 -22.01 -3.40 6.39
C LEU A 45 -22.70 -2.14 6.92
N HIS A 46 -23.12 -2.20 8.18
CA HIS A 46 -23.76 -1.12 8.91
C HIS A 46 -22.85 -0.57 10.01
N VAL A 47 -23.21 0.60 10.55
CA VAL A 47 -22.52 1.17 11.71
C VAL A 47 -22.58 0.19 12.89
N GLY A 48 -21.42 -0.08 13.49
CA GLY A 48 -21.24 -1.06 14.57
C GLY A 48 -20.85 -2.46 14.11
N ASP A 49 -20.88 -2.75 12.80
CA ASP A 49 -20.43 -4.05 12.29
C ASP A 49 -18.90 -4.15 12.36
N ALA A 50 -18.44 -5.28 12.89
CA ALA A 50 -17.03 -5.67 12.88
C ALA A 50 -16.83 -6.93 12.02
N ARG A 51 -15.79 -6.93 11.18
CA ARG A 51 -15.53 -8.04 10.26
C ARG A 51 -14.04 -8.27 10.08
N GLU A 52 -13.68 -9.54 9.94
CA GLU A 52 -12.36 -9.94 9.45
C GLU A 52 -12.45 -10.23 7.96
N ILE A 53 -11.60 -9.55 7.19
CA ILE A 53 -11.62 -9.50 5.73
C ILE A 53 -10.24 -9.94 5.25
N THR A 54 -10.20 -11.03 4.48
CA THR A 54 -8.99 -11.47 3.78
C THR A 54 -9.03 -10.96 2.35
N VAL A 55 -7.96 -10.31 1.91
CA VAL A 55 -7.81 -9.75 0.56
C VAL A 55 -6.60 -10.43 -0.10
N SER A 56 -6.82 -11.06 -1.25
CA SER A 56 -5.73 -11.66 -2.03
C SER A 56 -4.85 -10.55 -2.63
N PRO A 57 -3.61 -10.85 -3.05
CA PRO A 57 -2.76 -9.87 -3.71
C PRO A 57 -3.45 -9.22 -4.91
N GLU A 58 -4.18 -9.98 -5.74
CA GLU A 58 -4.83 -9.45 -6.94
C GLU A 58 -5.93 -8.43 -6.64
N GLU A 59 -6.62 -8.59 -5.50
CA GLU A 59 -7.66 -7.65 -5.06
C GLU A 59 -7.12 -6.57 -4.10
N GLY A 60 -5.82 -6.64 -3.78
CA GLY A 60 -5.10 -5.75 -2.88
C GLY A 60 -4.18 -4.79 -3.63
N TYR A 61 -2.87 -4.97 -3.43
CA TYR A 61 -1.83 -4.14 -4.06
C TYR A 61 -1.23 -4.78 -5.32
N GLY A 62 -1.88 -5.78 -5.88
CA GLY A 62 -1.40 -6.55 -7.03
C GLY A 62 -0.40 -7.65 -6.63
N PRO A 63 -0.09 -8.56 -7.57
CA PRO A 63 1.04 -9.47 -7.43
C PRO A 63 2.36 -8.70 -7.46
N VAL A 64 3.45 -9.33 -7.01
CA VAL A 64 4.80 -8.80 -7.26
C VAL A 64 5.04 -8.82 -8.76
N ASP A 65 5.30 -7.65 -9.33
CA ASP A 65 5.67 -7.47 -10.71
C ASP A 65 7.19 -7.55 -10.86
N PRO A 66 7.73 -8.60 -11.51
CA PRO A 66 9.16 -8.70 -11.77
C PRO A 66 9.66 -7.63 -12.76
N GLU A 67 8.80 -7.09 -13.62
CA GLU A 67 9.15 -6.01 -14.55
C GLU A 67 9.22 -4.65 -13.86
N ALA A 68 8.58 -4.50 -12.70
CA ALA A 68 8.74 -3.33 -11.82
C ALA A 68 10.06 -3.34 -11.02
N VAL A 69 10.92 -4.34 -11.25
CA VAL A 69 12.30 -4.35 -10.73
C VAL A 69 13.24 -3.88 -11.81
N VAL A 70 13.80 -2.68 -11.63
CA VAL A 70 14.70 -2.06 -12.60
C VAL A 70 16.12 -2.02 -12.07
N GLU A 71 17.09 -2.31 -12.94
CA GLU A 71 18.49 -2.09 -12.65
C GLU A 71 18.95 -0.78 -13.30
N ILE A 72 19.50 0.12 -12.50
CA ILE A 72 20.07 1.37 -12.99
C ILE A 72 21.56 1.48 -12.61
N PRO A 73 22.39 2.16 -13.42
CA PRO A 73 23.74 2.53 -13.02
C PRO A 73 23.72 3.40 -11.77
N ARG A 74 24.65 3.16 -10.84
CA ARG A 74 24.76 3.94 -9.60
C ARG A 74 24.92 5.44 -9.84
N GLU A 75 25.49 5.82 -10.98
CA GLU A 75 25.67 7.21 -11.43
C GLU A 75 24.36 7.96 -11.70
N GLN A 76 23.27 7.25 -11.98
CA GLN A 76 21.95 7.86 -12.15
C GLN A 76 21.30 8.25 -10.82
N LEU A 77 21.82 7.73 -9.70
CA LEU A 77 21.34 8.14 -8.39
C LEU A 77 21.81 9.56 -8.08
N PRO A 78 20.97 10.39 -7.46
CA PRO A 78 21.37 11.73 -7.06
C PRO A 78 22.57 11.63 -6.11
N ALA A 79 23.64 12.37 -6.41
CA ALA A 79 24.89 12.37 -5.65
C ALA A 79 24.73 12.81 -4.17
N THR A 80 23.58 13.39 -3.83
CA THR A 80 23.20 13.76 -2.46
C THR A 80 22.72 12.57 -1.62
N VAL A 81 22.44 11.42 -2.22
CA VAL A 81 21.94 10.23 -1.51
C VAL A 81 23.01 9.13 -1.54
N THR A 82 23.32 8.57 -0.36
CA THR A 82 24.12 7.36 -0.26
C THR A 82 23.17 6.17 -0.35
N PRO A 83 23.18 5.38 -1.43
CA PRO A 83 22.26 4.27 -1.56
C PRO A 83 22.64 3.15 -0.59
N GLU A 84 21.65 2.68 0.17
CA GLU A 84 21.77 1.57 1.11
C GLU A 84 20.71 0.50 0.82
N ALA A 85 21.07 -0.77 0.98
CA ALA A 85 20.15 -1.87 0.69
C ALA A 85 18.95 -1.80 1.64
N GLY A 86 17.75 -1.90 1.09
CA GLY A 86 16.50 -1.73 1.82
C GLY A 86 16.01 -0.28 1.97
N MET A 87 16.81 0.72 1.59
CA MET A 87 16.42 2.13 1.60
C MET A 87 15.31 2.39 0.58
N SER A 88 14.32 3.21 0.95
CA SER A 88 13.29 3.69 0.02
C SER A 88 13.74 5.01 -0.60
N LEU A 89 13.76 5.09 -1.92
CA LEU A 89 14.06 6.25 -2.71
C LEU A 89 12.78 6.80 -3.34
N SER A 90 12.66 8.12 -3.37
CA SER A 90 11.65 8.79 -4.20
C SER A 90 12.39 9.44 -5.37
N GLY A 91 11.96 9.16 -6.58
CA GLY A 91 12.55 9.66 -7.81
C GLY A 91 11.48 10.25 -8.73
N VAL A 92 11.91 10.69 -9.90
CA VAL A 92 11.05 11.15 -10.99
C VAL A 92 11.39 10.32 -12.22
N ASP A 93 10.39 9.71 -12.84
CA ASP A 93 10.58 8.89 -14.04
C ASP A 93 10.85 9.78 -15.27
N PRO A 94 11.23 9.21 -16.43
CA PRO A 94 11.47 9.99 -17.66
C PRO A 94 10.25 10.78 -18.16
N GLU A 95 9.04 10.45 -17.71
CA GLU A 95 7.79 11.15 -18.03
C GLU A 95 7.48 12.27 -17.02
N GLY A 96 8.35 12.51 -16.04
CA GLY A 96 8.16 13.56 -15.03
C GLY A 96 7.25 13.15 -13.87
N ARG A 97 6.87 11.86 -13.76
CA ARG A 97 6.01 11.38 -12.68
C ARG A 97 6.86 10.99 -11.47
N PRO A 98 6.48 11.42 -10.25
CA PRO A 98 7.16 10.96 -9.05
C PRO A 98 6.89 9.46 -8.85
N PHE A 99 7.94 8.70 -8.57
CA PHE A 99 7.83 7.30 -8.19
C PHE A 99 8.55 7.06 -6.86
N ARG A 100 8.13 6.02 -6.15
CA ARG A 100 8.85 5.51 -4.98
C ARG A 100 9.35 4.12 -5.32
N ALA A 101 10.63 3.88 -5.07
CA ALA A 101 11.27 2.59 -5.25
C ALA A 101 12.04 2.21 -3.99
N ARG A 102 12.25 0.91 -3.77
CA ARG A 102 13.10 0.40 -2.69
C ARG A 102 14.36 -0.20 -3.29
N ILE A 103 15.52 0.10 -2.72
CA ILE A 103 16.76 -0.55 -3.14
C ILE A 103 16.72 -2.00 -2.69
N LYS A 104 16.62 -2.92 -3.65
CA LYS A 104 16.60 -4.36 -3.40
C LYS A 104 18.01 -4.89 -3.21
N GLU A 105 18.94 -4.44 -4.05
CA GLU A 105 20.33 -4.88 -4.05
C GLU A 105 21.24 -3.74 -4.54
N LEU A 106 22.42 -3.61 -3.93
CA LEU A 106 23.50 -2.79 -4.45
C LEU A 106 24.61 -3.68 -4.96
N ARG A 107 25.05 -3.40 -6.18
CA ARG A 107 26.26 -3.98 -6.79
C ARG A 107 27.33 -2.88 -6.89
N ASP A 108 28.53 -3.25 -7.31
CA ASP A 108 29.67 -2.33 -7.41
C ASP A 108 29.39 -1.15 -8.36
N THR A 109 28.70 -1.42 -9.47
CA THR A 109 28.41 -0.43 -10.55
C THR A 109 26.92 -0.17 -10.76
N THR A 110 26.05 -1.10 -10.37
CA THR A 110 24.61 -1.02 -10.59
C THR A 110 23.82 -1.11 -9.28
N VAL A 111 22.59 -0.59 -9.30
CA VAL A 111 21.65 -0.64 -8.19
C VAL A 111 20.33 -1.18 -8.69
N THR A 112 19.81 -2.19 -8.02
CA THR A 112 18.50 -2.78 -8.30
C THR A 112 17.44 -2.09 -7.47
N LEU A 113 16.50 -1.44 -8.15
CA LEU A 113 15.37 -0.74 -7.57
C LEU A 113 14.10 -1.55 -7.77
N ASP A 114 13.32 -1.72 -6.71
CA ASP A 114 12.03 -2.38 -6.72
C ASP A 114 10.92 -1.32 -6.61
N LEU A 115 10.15 -1.14 -7.68
CA LEU A 115 9.03 -0.20 -7.73
C LEU A 115 7.71 -0.81 -7.24
N ASN A 116 7.71 -2.08 -6.81
CA ASN A 116 6.52 -2.71 -6.28
C ASN A 116 6.04 -2.00 -5.00
N HIS A 117 4.72 -2.02 -4.80
CA HIS A 117 4.17 -1.62 -3.51
C HIS A 117 4.75 -2.53 -2.39
N PRO A 118 5.06 -2.02 -1.19
CA PRO A 118 5.62 -2.83 -0.10
C PRO A 118 4.77 -4.06 0.30
N LEU A 119 3.48 -4.01 -0.05
CA LEU A 119 2.50 -5.06 0.22
C LEU A 119 2.06 -5.84 -1.02
N ALA A 120 2.70 -5.60 -2.18
CA ALA A 120 2.46 -6.38 -3.40
C ALA A 120 2.81 -7.86 -3.16
N GLY A 121 2.00 -8.75 -3.73
CA GLY A 121 2.13 -10.21 -3.56
C GLY A 121 1.75 -10.76 -2.18
N LYS A 122 1.40 -9.90 -1.21
CA LYS A 122 1.02 -10.35 0.14
C LYS A 122 -0.50 -10.52 0.26
N THR A 123 -0.91 -11.55 1.00
CA THR A 123 -2.30 -11.68 1.43
C THR A 123 -2.53 -10.79 2.65
N LEU A 124 -3.54 -9.95 2.58
CA LEU A 124 -3.82 -8.94 3.60
C LEU A 124 -5.02 -9.37 4.44
N LEU A 125 -4.85 -9.37 5.76
CA LEU A 125 -5.93 -9.59 6.72
C LEU A 125 -6.27 -8.27 7.38
N PHE A 126 -7.47 -7.76 7.07
CA PHE A 126 -8.04 -6.57 7.70
C PHE A 126 -9.04 -6.98 8.77
N LYS A 127 -8.86 -6.49 9.98
CA LYS A 127 -9.92 -6.43 10.98
C LYS A 127 -10.52 -5.04 10.92
N VAL A 128 -11.78 -4.93 10.54
CA VAL A 128 -12.46 -3.64 10.38
C VAL A 128 -13.61 -3.52 11.36
N ASN A 129 -13.87 -2.29 11.80
CA ASN A 129 -15.03 -1.93 12.60
C ASN A 129 -15.63 -0.64 12.02
N ILE A 130 -16.88 -0.69 11.58
CA ILE A 130 -17.54 0.49 10.99
C ILE A 130 -18.03 1.41 12.10
N VAL A 131 -17.46 2.61 12.16
CA VAL A 131 -17.77 3.59 13.20
C VAL A 131 -18.90 4.53 12.77
N ASP A 132 -18.94 4.92 11.50
CA ASP A 132 -19.93 5.86 10.99
C ASP A 132 -20.13 5.74 9.48
N ILE A 133 -21.35 6.03 9.02
CA ILE A 133 -21.71 6.09 7.60
C ILE A 133 -22.56 7.35 7.38
N ALA A 134 -22.02 8.29 6.61
CA ALA A 134 -22.67 9.57 6.33
C ALA A 134 -22.79 9.82 4.81
N PRO A 135 -23.72 10.68 4.36
CA PRO A 135 -23.69 11.21 3.01
C PRO A 135 -22.33 11.88 2.75
N SER A 136 -21.71 11.60 1.60
CA SER A 136 -20.56 12.38 1.16
C SER A 136 -21.10 13.69 0.57
N PRO A 137 -20.58 14.87 0.98
CA PRO A 137 -20.91 16.13 0.31
C PRO A 137 -20.39 16.14 -1.14
#